data_AF-A0A183B3Q2-F1
#
_entry.id   AF-A0A183B3Q2-F1
#
_cell.length_a   1.000
_cell.length_b   1.000
_cell.length_c   1.000
_cell.angle_alpha   90.00
_cell.angle_beta   90.00
_cell.angle_gamma   90.00
#
_symmetry.space_group_name_H-M   'P 1'
#
loop_
_entity.id
_entity.type
_entity.pdbx_description
1 polymer ?
#
loop_
_entity_poly.entity_id
_entity_poly.type
_entity_poly.pdbx_seq_one_letter_code
_entity_poly.pdbx_strand_id
1 'polypeptide(L)'
;MNTQTHPKAIKTPPLASCLLVELHRVAQADSASTDPFYVRFLYRNSTSTESPEPIPLWPPSCGPAFVARKQQYLCPLRSLESAIRGTYVLQTQANQCVEKTRNESFYTLIQPECTVSVSMFGIVLLQFFLLLCLFFRMRRNACKLRAVHVLP
;
A
#
# COMPACT_ATOMS: atom_id res chain seq x y z
N MET A 1 -34.11 -14.68 42.74
CA MET A 1 -33.85 -13.89 41.51
C MET A 1 -32.66 -14.53 40.82
N ASN A 2 -32.89 -15.14 39.65
CA ASN A 2 -31.93 -16.00 38.97
C ASN A 2 -31.06 -15.15 38.03
N THR A 3 -29.79 -14.96 38.36
CA THR A 3 -28.81 -14.31 37.48
C THR A 3 -28.29 -15.34 36.47
N GLN A 4 -28.95 -15.43 35.31
CA GLN A 4 -28.40 -16.13 34.15
C GLN A 4 -27.26 -15.30 33.55
N THR A 5 -26.03 -15.62 33.95
CA THR A 5 -24.83 -15.20 33.23
C THR A 5 -24.74 -16.00 31.93
N HIS A 6 -25.18 -15.40 30.82
CA HIS A 6 -24.90 -15.96 29.50
C HIS A 6 -23.39 -15.89 29.23
N PRO A 7 -22.72 -17.01 28.92
CA PRO A 7 -21.34 -16.97 28.46
C PRO A 7 -21.30 -16.21 27.13
N LYS A 8 -20.48 -15.16 27.09
CA LYS A 8 -20.22 -14.38 25.87
C LYS A 8 -19.51 -15.30 24.87
N ALA A 9 -20.29 -15.95 24.01
CA ALA A 9 -19.76 -16.82 22.97
C ALA A 9 -18.78 -15.99 22.10
N ILE A 10 -17.51 -16.40 22.10
CA ILE A 10 -16.52 -15.87 21.16
C ILE A 10 -16.94 -16.38 19.79
N LYS A 11 -17.68 -15.54 19.07
CA LYS A 11 -18.18 -15.84 17.73
C LYS A 11 -17.00 -15.70 16.78
N THR A 12 -16.35 -16.82 16.48
CA THR A 12 -15.38 -16.89 15.39
C THR A 12 -16.04 -16.35 14.12
N PRO A 13 -15.36 -15.50 13.34
CA PRO A 13 -15.91 -15.04 12.09
C PRO A 13 -16.21 -16.27 11.21
N PRO A 14 -17.39 -16.35 10.59
CA PRO A 14 -17.76 -17.49 9.77
C PRO A 14 -16.83 -17.62 8.56
N LEU A 15 -16.77 -18.84 8.02
CA LEU A 15 -15.95 -19.14 6.85
C LEU A 15 -16.27 -18.15 5.71
N ALA A 16 -15.18 -17.56 5.18
CA ALA A 16 -15.22 -16.58 4.10
C ALA A 16 -16.03 -15.31 4.39
N SER A 17 -16.13 -14.89 5.66
CA SER A 17 -16.53 -13.52 6.00
C SER A 17 -15.55 -12.51 5.41
N CYS A 18 -16.03 -11.34 4.99
CA CYS A 18 -15.16 -10.26 4.52
C CYS A 18 -15.61 -8.89 5.04
N LEU A 19 -14.64 -8.00 5.20
CA LEU A 19 -14.84 -6.58 5.38
C LEU A 19 -14.67 -5.91 4.02
N LEU A 20 -15.71 -5.26 3.52
CA LEU A 20 -15.63 -4.41 2.34
C LEU A 20 -15.44 -2.97 2.78
N VAL A 21 -14.51 -2.29 2.12
CA VAL A 21 -14.23 -0.87 2.35
C VAL A 21 -14.42 -0.15 1.02
N GLU A 22 -15.42 0.72 0.96
CA GLU A 22 -15.77 1.46 -0.26
C GLU A 22 -15.35 2.92 -0.10
N LEU A 23 -14.65 3.46 -1.09
CA LEU A 23 -14.33 4.88 -1.19
C LEU A 23 -15.30 5.55 -2.17
N HIS A 24 -16.02 6.54 -1.69
CA HIS A 24 -17.02 7.30 -2.43
C HIS A 24 -16.56 8.74 -2.61
N ARG A 25 -16.80 9.31 -3.79
CA ARG A 25 -16.66 10.75 -4.04
C ARG A 25 -18.06 11.36 -4.18
N VAL A 26 -18.43 12.25 -3.27
CA VAL A 26 -19.75 12.88 -3.30
C VAL A 26 -19.64 14.23 -3.98
N ALA A 27 -20.35 14.41 -5.11
CA ALA A 27 -20.26 15.60 -5.94
C ALA A 27 -21.01 16.82 -5.37
N GLN A 28 -21.98 16.58 -4.49
CA GLN A 28 -22.73 17.61 -3.77
C GLN A 28 -22.39 17.52 -2.30
N ALA A 29 -21.38 18.27 -1.89
CA ALA A 29 -21.34 18.73 -0.51
C ALA A 29 -22.58 19.59 -0.29
N ASP A 30 -23.56 19.10 0.46
CA ASP A 30 -24.40 20.00 1.24
C ASP A 30 -23.44 21.02 1.87
N SER A 31 -23.73 22.30 1.70
CA SER A 31 -22.84 23.47 1.83
C SER A 31 -22.03 23.62 3.15
N ALA A 32 -22.09 22.62 4.03
CA ALA A 32 -21.35 22.49 5.27
C ALA A 32 -20.17 21.48 5.22
N SER A 33 -20.08 20.54 4.26
CA SER A 33 -18.99 19.55 4.25
C SER A 33 -17.88 19.90 3.25
N THR A 34 -16.70 20.28 3.73
CA THR A 34 -15.53 20.55 2.86
C THR A 34 -14.85 19.28 2.33
N ASP A 35 -15.27 18.09 2.76
CA ASP A 35 -14.66 16.82 2.35
C ASP A 35 -15.36 16.23 1.11
N PRO A 36 -14.64 16.04 -0.01
CA PRO A 36 -15.19 15.42 -1.21
C PRO A 36 -15.19 13.88 -1.16
N PHE A 37 -14.49 13.28 -0.17
CA PHE A 37 -14.28 11.84 -0.07
C PHE A 37 -14.88 11.25 1.20
N TYR A 38 -15.58 10.14 1.03
CA TYR A 38 -16.26 9.42 2.09
C TYR A 38 -15.96 7.93 2.01
N VAL A 39 -15.94 7.26 3.16
CA VAL A 39 -15.69 5.83 3.28
C VAL A 39 -16.91 5.13 3.87
N ARG A 40 -17.27 3.98 3.32
CA ARG A 40 -18.27 3.08 3.90
C ARG A 40 -17.64 1.73 4.21
N PHE A 41 -17.95 1.20 5.39
CA PHE A 41 -17.54 -0.12 5.83
C PHE A 41 -18.74 -1.06 5.79
N LEU A 42 -18.57 -2.23 5.17
CA LEU A 42 -19.61 -3.26 5.11
C LEU A 42 -19.02 -4.59 5.57
N TYR A 43 -19.78 -5.36 6.34
CA TYR A 43 -19.39 -6.69 6.78
C TYR A 43 -20.29 -7.75 6.14
N ARG A 44 -19.66 -8.73 5.48
CA ARG A 44 -20.35 -9.87 4.91
C ARG A 44 -20.09 -11.10 5.79
N ASN A 45 -21.19 -11.70 6.25
CA ASN A 45 -21.16 -12.80 7.21
C ASN A 45 -21.17 -14.21 6.56
N SER A 46 -21.15 -14.33 5.23
CA SER A 46 -20.92 -15.61 4.52
C SER A 46 -20.70 -15.39 3.02
N THR A 47 -20.05 -16.32 2.33
CA THR A 47 -19.97 -16.38 0.86
C THR A 47 -21.18 -17.02 0.18
N SER A 48 -22.20 -17.47 0.93
CA SER A 48 -23.38 -18.12 0.33
C SER A 48 -23.98 -17.26 -0.78
N THR A 49 -24.32 -17.91 -1.90
CA THR A 49 -25.04 -17.32 -3.04
C THR A 49 -26.48 -16.95 -2.69
N GLU A 50 -26.98 -17.41 -1.54
CA GLU A 50 -28.29 -17.05 -0.99
C GLU A 50 -28.21 -15.83 -0.03
N SER A 51 -27.02 -15.22 0.11
CA SER A 51 -26.72 -14.35 1.26
C SER A 51 -27.42 -12.99 1.24
N PRO A 52 -27.89 -12.54 2.44
CA PRO A 52 -28.45 -11.21 2.69
C PRO A 52 -27.45 -10.08 2.43
N GLU A 53 -27.98 -8.87 2.20
CA GLU A 53 -27.22 -7.64 1.97
C GLU A 53 -26.08 -7.46 3.00
N PRO A 54 -24.92 -6.93 2.59
CA PRO A 54 -23.82 -6.63 3.50
C PRO A 54 -24.27 -5.75 4.67
N ILE A 55 -23.78 -6.05 5.88
CA ILE A 55 -24.14 -5.31 7.09
C ILE A 55 -23.33 -4.02 7.14
N PRO A 56 -23.95 -2.83 7.08
CA PRO A 56 -23.21 -1.59 7.17
C PRO A 56 -22.64 -1.39 8.59
N LEU A 57 -21.37 -1.03 8.65
CA LEU A 57 -20.65 -0.72 9.87
C LEU A 57 -20.47 0.79 10.00
N TRP A 58 -20.50 1.28 11.24
CA TRP A 58 -20.29 2.69 11.55
C TRP A 58 -19.11 2.83 12.52
N PRO A 59 -17.94 3.31 12.06
CA PRO A 59 -16.81 3.53 12.94
C PRO A 59 -17.13 4.62 13.98
N PRO A 60 -16.74 4.45 15.26
CA PRO A 60 -16.98 5.45 16.31
C PRO A 60 -16.36 6.83 16.01
N SER A 61 -15.26 6.85 15.24
CA SER A 61 -14.58 8.08 14.79
C SER A 61 -15.43 8.93 13.85
N CYS A 62 -16.44 8.35 13.21
CA CYS A 62 -17.33 9.04 12.28
C CYS A 62 -18.48 9.76 13.01
N GLY A 63 -18.62 9.54 14.32
CA GLY A 63 -19.61 10.19 15.17
C GLY A 63 -20.61 9.20 15.79
N PRO A 64 -21.67 9.70 16.42
CA PRO A 64 -22.64 8.87 17.13
C PRO A 64 -23.42 7.93 16.19
N ALA A 65 -23.73 6.72 16.66
CA ALA A 65 -24.43 5.70 15.87
C ALA A 65 -25.81 6.14 15.35
N PHE A 66 -26.50 7.04 16.06
CA PHE A 66 -27.82 7.53 15.63
C PHE A 66 -27.77 8.38 14.35
N VAL A 67 -26.61 8.93 13.99
CA VAL A 67 -26.43 9.73 12.77
C VAL A 67 -26.11 8.84 11.56
N ALA A 68 -25.62 7.62 11.78
CA ALA A 68 -25.13 6.72 10.73
C ALA A 68 -26.14 6.51 9.60
N ARG A 69 -27.41 6.23 9.93
CA ARG A 69 -28.47 6.03 8.92
C ARG A 69 -28.77 7.32 8.15
N LYS A 70 -28.78 8.49 8.82
CA LYS A 70 -29.01 9.79 8.17
C LYS A 70 -27.90 10.10 7.15
N GLN A 71 -26.67 9.70 7.45
CA GLN A 71 -25.51 9.86 6.57
C GLN A 71 -25.28 8.65 5.66
N GLN A 72 -26.23 7.72 5.55
CA GLN A 72 -26.11 6.51 4.72
C GLN A 72 -24.81 5.72 4.97
N TYR A 73 -24.33 5.72 6.21
CA TYR A 73 -23.07 5.09 6.62
C TYR A 73 -21.84 5.60 5.84
N LEU A 74 -21.90 6.81 5.29
CA LEU A 74 -20.78 7.49 4.67
C LEU A 74 -20.03 8.31 5.73
N CYS A 75 -18.82 7.89 6.04
CA CYS A 75 -17.93 8.59 6.96
C CYS A 75 -16.97 9.50 6.20
N PRO A 76 -16.79 10.78 6.58
CA PRO A 76 -15.77 11.62 5.98
C PRO A 76 -14.39 10.97 6.09
N LEU A 77 -13.66 10.89 4.98
CA LEU A 77 -12.34 10.24 4.95
C LEU A 77 -11.38 10.89 5.97
N ARG A 78 -11.41 12.21 6.10
CA ARG A 78 -10.56 12.95 7.04
C ARG A 78 -10.80 12.56 8.50
N SER A 79 -12.06 12.31 8.89
CA SER A 79 -12.40 11.87 10.25
C SER A 79 -11.79 10.50 10.52
N LEU A 80 -11.87 9.59 9.54
CA LEU A 80 -11.24 8.27 9.64
C LEU A 80 -9.72 8.37 9.69
N GLU A 81 -9.09 9.13 8.78
CA GLU A 81 -7.63 9.34 8.73
C GLU A 81 -7.08 9.87 10.04
N SER A 82 -7.77 10.84 10.64
CA SER A 82 -7.36 11.39 11.93
C SER A 82 -7.40 10.36 13.06
N ALA A 83 -8.38 9.44 13.03
CA ALA A 83 -8.56 8.41 14.05
C ALA A 83 -7.59 7.23 13.90
N ILE A 84 -7.19 6.88 12.68
CA ILE A 84 -6.21 5.82 12.42
C ILE A 84 -4.77 6.34 12.40
N ARG A 85 -4.58 7.65 12.61
CA ARG A 85 -3.25 8.26 12.62
C ARG A 85 -2.44 7.68 13.79
N GLY A 86 -1.32 7.02 13.45
CA GLY A 86 -0.45 6.38 14.43
C GLY A 86 -0.90 4.96 14.85
N THR A 87 -1.98 4.42 14.29
CA THR A 87 -2.36 3.00 14.47
C THR A 87 -1.83 2.09 13.37
N TYR A 88 -1.33 2.66 12.27
CA TYR A 88 -0.61 1.89 11.25
C TYR A 88 0.76 1.48 11.77
N VAL A 89 1.17 0.24 11.46
CA VAL A 89 2.50 -0.27 11.79
C VAL A 89 3.54 0.66 11.16
N LEU A 90 4.20 1.45 12.00
CA LEU A 90 5.38 2.20 11.59
C LEU A 90 6.48 1.19 11.27
N GLN A 91 7.25 1.42 10.21
CA GLN A 91 8.33 0.52 9.76
C GLN A 91 9.32 0.18 10.90
N THR A 92 9.41 1.02 11.93
CA THR A 92 10.22 0.84 13.14
C THR A 92 9.65 -0.19 14.13
N GLN A 93 8.37 -0.54 14.04
CA GLN A 93 7.66 -1.51 14.90
C GLN A 93 7.43 -2.87 14.21
N ALA A 94 7.85 -3.04 12.95
CA ALA A 94 7.75 -4.30 12.22
C ALA A 94 8.42 -5.48 12.96
N ASN A 95 9.42 -5.19 13.80
CA ASN A 95 10.18 -6.17 14.57
C ASN A 95 9.38 -6.76 15.76
N GLN A 96 8.21 -6.20 16.11
CA GLN A 96 7.39 -6.69 17.22
C GLN A 96 6.50 -7.89 16.83
N CYS A 97 6.26 -8.10 15.53
CA CYS A 97 5.45 -9.21 15.01
C CYS A 97 6.28 -10.31 14.33
N VAL A 98 7.61 -10.17 14.28
CA VAL A 98 8.49 -11.21 13.76
C VAL A 98 8.69 -12.24 14.87
N GLU A 99 7.83 -13.26 14.87
CA GLU A 99 8.24 -14.55 15.37
C GLU A 99 9.55 -14.91 14.66
N LYS A 100 10.54 -15.31 15.46
CA LYS A 100 11.93 -15.53 15.08
C LYS A 100 12.07 -16.80 14.21
N THR A 101 11.28 -16.91 13.16
CA THR A 101 11.22 -18.06 12.26
C THR A 101 10.86 -17.59 10.87
N ARG A 102 11.92 -17.38 10.08
CA ARG A 102 12.03 -17.53 8.61
C ARG A 102 12.69 -16.30 8.00
N ASN A 103 14.01 -16.30 8.19
CA ASN A 103 14.94 -15.51 7.39
C ASN A 103 14.62 -15.67 5.88
N GLU A 104 14.80 -14.57 5.16
CA GLU A 104 15.12 -14.46 3.72
C GLU A 104 14.03 -14.18 2.67
N SER A 105 12.74 -14.11 2.97
CA SER A 105 11.72 -13.90 1.91
C SER A 105 10.96 -12.56 1.93
N PHE A 106 11.17 -11.70 2.94
CA PHE A 106 10.39 -10.46 3.06
C PHE A 106 11.06 -9.21 2.46
N TYR A 107 12.37 -9.27 2.20
CA TYR A 107 13.12 -8.15 1.61
C TYR A 107 12.94 -8.00 0.10
N THR A 108 12.20 -8.90 -0.56
CA THR A 108 11.94 -8.86 -2.01
C THR A 108 10.66 -8.12 -2.39
N LEU A 109 9.78 -7.80 -1.43
CA LEU A 109 8.48 -7.18 -1.71
C LEU A 109 8.39 -5.68 -1.38
N ILE A 110 9.43 -5.09 -0.79
CA ILE A 110 9.43 -3.70 -0.35
C ILE A 110 10.60 -2.98 -1.02
N GLN A 111 10.28 -2.02 -1.90
CA GLN A 111 11.15 -1.14 -2.70
C GLN A 111 11.58 -1.62 -4.10
N PRO A 112 10.63 -1.71 -5.05
CA PRO A 112 10.96 -1.68 -6.48
C PRO A 112 11.53 -0.31 -6.94
N GLU A 113 11.28 0.79 -6.23
CA GLU A 113 11.66 2.13 -6.72
C GLU A 113 13.15 2.47 -6.54
N CYS A 114 13.80 1.97 -5.49
CA CYS A 114 15.23 2.25 -5.24
C CYS A 114 16.18 1.34 -6.04
N THR A 115 15.79 0.08 -6.28
CA THR A 115 16.60 -0.89 -7.03
C THR A 115 16.67 -0.59 -8.52
N VAL A 116 15.59 -0.06 -9.11
CA VAL A 116 15.59 0.38 -10.51
C VAL A 116 16.48 1.61 -10.72
N SER A 117 16.55 2.52 -9.75
CA SER A 117 17.43 3.70 -9.84
C SER A 117 18.92 3.32 -9.84
N VAL A 118 19.34 2.40 -8.96
CA VAL A 118 20.74 1.97 -8.86
C VAL A 118 21.17 1.15 -10.08
N SER A 119 20.32 0.27 -10.58
CA SER A 119 20.63 -0.53 -11.77
C SER A 119 20.74 0.33 -13.04
N MET A 120 19.86 1.31 -13.22
CA MET A 120 19.93 2.25 -14.34
C MET A 120 21.20 3.11 -14.27
N PHE A 121 21.59 3.58 -13.08
CA PHE A 121 22.83 4.32 -12.89
C PHE A 121 24.07 3.47 -13.23
N GLY A 122 24.07 2.20 -12.82
CA GLY A 122 25.12 1.24 -13.16
C GLY A 122 25.26 1.00 -14.67
N ILE A 123 24.13 0.89 -15.39
CA ILE A 123 24.13 0.70 -16.85
C ILE A 123 24.71 1.95 -17.56
N VAL A 124 24.31 3.16 -17.13
CA VAL A 124 24.83 4.41 -17.72
C VAL A 124 26.34 4.54 -17.51
N LEU A 125 26.84 4.23 -16.31
CA LEU A 125 28.28 4.25 -16.02
C LEU A 125 29.05 3.22 -16.86
N LEU A 126 28.51 2.01 -17.02
CA LEU A 126 29.13 0.98 -17.85
C LEU A 126 29.20 1.40 -19.33
N GLN A 127 28.12 1.99 -19.86
CA GLN A 127 28.10 2.50 -21.23
C GLN A 127 29.13 3.62 -21.43
N PHE A 128 29.24 4.56 -20.48
CA PHE A 128 30.23 5.62 -20.52
C PHE A 128 31.67 5.07 -20.50
N PHE A 129 31.93 4.07 -19.65
CA PHE A 129 33.24 3.41 -19.59
C PHE A 129 33.58 2.69 -20.90
N LEU A 130 32.63 1.97 -21.50
CA LEU A 130 32.82 1.31 -22.80
C LEU A 130 33.11 2.31 -23.92
N LEU A 131 32.40 3.45 -23.95
CA LEU A 131 32.66 4.52 -24.91
C LEU A 131 34.06 5.11 -24.74
N LEU A 132 34.51 5.35 -23.50
CA LEU A 132 35.87 5.79 -23.23
C LEU A 132 36.90 4.75 -23.69
N CYS A 133 36.70 3.46 -23.39
CA CYS A 133 37.59 2.39 -23.84
C CYS A 133 37.66 2.31 -25.37
N LEU A 134 36.53 2.41 -26.07
CA LEU A 134 36.48 2.44 -27.53
C LEU A 134 37.21 3.66 -28.07
N PHE A 135 37.00 4.84 -27.49
CA PHE A 135 37.68 6.06 -27.91
C PHE A 135 39.21 5.97 -27.70
N PHE A 136 39.67 5.44 -26.56
CA PHE A 136 41.08 5.18 -26.30
C PHE A 136 41.67 4.15 -27.26
N ARG A 137 40.93 3.08 -27.57
CA ARG A 137 41.35 2.05 -28.53
C ARG A 137 41.44 2.61 -29.94
N MET A 138 40.47 3.42 -30.35
CA MET A 138 40.48 4.12 -31.64
C MET A 138 41.64 5.12 -31.72
N ARG A 139 41.91 5.90 -30.67
CA ARG A 139 43.09 6.79 -30.62
C ARG A 139 44.41 6.03 -30.72
N ARG A 140 44.58 4.93 -29.96
CA ARG A 140 45.78 4.08 -30.05
C ARG A 140 45.96 3.47 -31.44
N ASN A 141 44.87 3.04 -32.07
CA ASN A 141 44.91 2.44 -33.41
C ASN A 141 45.14 3.50 -34.50
N ALA A 142 44.58 4.70 -34.37
CA ALA A 142 44.83 5.82 -35.28
C ALA A 142 46.29 6.30 -35.22
N CYS A 143 46.90 6.28 -34.02
CA CYS A 143 48.34 6.54 -33.87
C CYS A 143 49.20 5.45 -34.53
N LYS A 144 48.76 4.17 -34.51
CA LYS A 144 49.46 3.09 -35.21
C LYS A 144 49.36 3.19 -36.74
N LEU A 145 48.23 3.62 -37.28
CA LEU A 145 48.04 3.81 -38.73
C LEU A 145 48.87 4.97 -39.30
N ARG A 146 49.13 6.03 -38.53
CA ARG A 146 50.04 7.11 -38.96
C ARG A 146 51.52 6.71 -38.96
N ALA A 147 51.92 5.72 -38.17
CA ALA A 147 53.32 5.26 -38.14
C ALA A 147 53.69 4.39 -39.35
N VAL A 148 52.72 3.82 -40.07
CA VAL A 148 52.96 2.97 -41.26
C VAL A 148 53.07 3.81 -42.54
N HIS A 149 52.53 5.03 -42.57
CA HIS A 149 52.62 5.94 -43.72
C HIS A 149 53.80 6.93 -43.66
N VAL A 150 54.67 6.81 -42.65
CA VAL A 150 55.89 7.63 -42.50
C VAL A 150 57.08 6.73 -42.19
N LEU A 151 57.36 5.77 -43.07
CA LEU A 151 58.72 5.30 -43.29
C LEU A 151 58.98 5.31 -44.81
N PRO A 152 60.03 6.01 -45.28
CA PRO A 152 60.43 6.03 -46.70
C PRO A 152 60.95 4.68 -47.17
#